data_AF-A0A484KW05-F1
#
_entry.id   AF-A0A484KW05-F1
#
_cell.length_a   1.000
_cell.length_b   1.000
_cell.length_c   1.000
_cell.angle_alpha   90.00
_cell.angle_beta   90.00
_cell.angle_gamma   90.00
#
_symmetry.space_group_name_H-M   'P 1'
#
loop_
_entity.id
_entity.type
_entity.pdbx_description
1 polymer ?
#
loop_
_entity_poly.entity_id
_entity_poly.type
_entity_poly.pdbx_seq_one_letter_code
_entity_poly.pdbx_strand_id
1 'polypeptide(L)'
;MLESALRLKRAFKRMEQDTTSSYLAYFNESEEEFDEDGNVIVAKKGNKKVGPPLNKDWDNCEVFVNFLIVFYEVTLRVSASLKPVVHTTLHDIIAIEQVMANMLNVPIESASDTDLLMVEVGLAMKSKYNKYFVEAKTTQIKTLLFSMYEAYEEEVQGKNHLKRKRLDENTNDLVKRQKALYKVGSSTKLEFYEAIETESASGRETYRV
;
A
#
# COMPACT_ATOMS: atom_id res chain seq x y z
N MET A 1 -20.45 -1.23 2.81
CA MET A 1 -20.07 -0.40 1.65
C MET A 1 -19.25 -1.21 0.65
N LEU A 2 -18.13 -1.82 1.04
CA LEU A 2 -17.29 -2.62 0.13
C LEU A 2 -17.99 -3.87 -0.42
N GLU A 3 -18.70 -4.62 0.44
CA GLU A 3 -19.51 -5.78 0.00
C GLU A 3 -20.61 -5.42 -1.02
N SER A 4 -21.05 -4.16 -1.05
CA SER A 4 -22.03 -3.70 -2.04
C SER A 4 -21.46 -3.80 -3.46
N ALA A 5 -20.14 -3.67 -3.63
CA ALA A 5 -19.49 -3.88 -4.93
C ALA A 5 -19.67 -5.32 -5.44
N LEU A 6 -19.60 -6.31 -4.55
CA LEU A 6 -19.84 -7.72 -4.92
C LEU A 6 -21.28 -7.97 -5.36
N ARG A 7 -22.24 -7.22 -4.82
CA ARG A 7 -23.65 -7.29 -5.24
C ARG A 7 -23.85 -6.76 -6.65
N LEU A 8 -22.99 -5.87 -7.14
CA LEU A 8 -23.04 -5.35 -8.51
C LEU A 8 -22.81 -6.47 -9.53
N LYS A 9 -21.94 -7.46 -9.25
CA LYS A 9 -21.74 -8.64 -10.12
C LYS A 9 -23.07 -9.26 -10.55
N ARG A 10 -23.99 -9.42 -9.60
CA ARG A 10 -25.31 -10.01 -9.84
C ARG A 10 -26.24 -9.07 -10.61
N ALA A 11 -26.15 -7.77 -10.38
CA ALA A 11 -26.92 -6.77 -11.11
C ALA A 11 -26.48 -6.68 -12.58
N PHE A 12 -25.17 -6.60 -12.83
CA PHE A 12 -24.60 -6.58 -14.17
C PHE A 12 -24.93 -7.84 -14.97
N LYS A 13 -24.84 -9.02 -14.34
CA LYS A 13 -25.26 -10.27 -14.98
C LYS A 13 -26.75 -10.29 -15.38
N ARG A 14 -27.63 -9.65 -14.59
CA ARG A 14 -29.05 -9.51 -14.96
C ARG A 14 -29.25 -8.54 -16.12
N MET A 15 -28.51 -7.44 -16.16
CA MET A 15 -28.57 -6.46 -17.25
C MET A 15 -28.06 -7.03 -18.58
N GLU A 16 -27.07 -7.93 -18.53
CA GLU A 16 -26.57 -8.65 -19.70
C GLU A 16 -27.60 -9.65 -20.27
N GLN A 17 -28.37 -10.30 -19.40
CA GLN A 17 -29.39 -11.28 -19.78
C GLN A 17 -30.70 -10.66 -20.27
N ASP A 18 -30.94 -9.39 -19.92
CA ASP A 18 -32.13 -8.67 -20.33
C ASP A 18 -31.99 -8.22 -21.80
N THR A 19 -32.58 -8.99 -22.71
CA THR A 19 -32.61 -8.69 -24.15
C THR A 19 -33.40 -7.43 -24.50
N THR A 20 -34.18 -6.89 -23.56
CA THR A 20 -34.88 -5.60 -23.72
C THR A 20 -33.97 -4.42 -23.38
N SER A 21 -32.90 -4.67 -22.61
CA SER A 21 -31.99 -3.65 -22.15
C SER A 21 -31.00 -3.24 -23.24
N SER A 22 -30.86 -1.93 -23.47
CA SER A 22 -29.83 -1.35 -24.36
C SER A 22 -28.40 -1.47 -23.80
N TYR A 23 -28.20 -2.23 -22.72
CA TYR A 23 -26.94 -2.33 -21.99
C TYR A 23 -25.77 -2.80 -22.87
N LEU A 24 -25.95 -3.90 -23.63
CA LEU A 24 -24.91 -4.39 -24.55
C LEU A 24 -24.75 -3.49 -25.78
N ALA A 25 -25.86 -2.93 -26.28
CA ALA A 25 -25.84 -2.01 -27.41
C ALA A 25 -25.02 -0.75 -27.11
N TYR A 26 -25.07 -0.23 -25.88
CA TYR A 26 -24.29 0.92 -25.45
C TYR A 26 -22.78 0.76 -25.67
N PHE A 27 -22.22 -0.44 -25.45
CA PHE A 27 -20.79 -0.71 -25.67
C PHE A 27 -20.43 -0.95 -27.14
N ASN A 28 -21.43 -1.27 -27.98
CA ASN A 28 -21.25 -1.58 -29.39
C ASN A 28 -21.61 -0.41 -30.33
N GLU A 29 -22.17 0.69 -29.82
CA GLU A 29 -22.42 1.90 -30.60
C GLU A 29 -21.10 2.41 -31.19
N SER A 30 -20.99 2.36 -32.52
CA SER A 30 -19.90 2.98 -33.25
C SER A 30 -19.98 4.50 -33.09
N GLU A 31 -18.88 5.13 -32.66
CA GLU A 31 -18.76 6.60 -32.62
C GLU A 31 -18.49 7.18 -34.03
N GLU A 32 -19.15 6.64 -35.05
CA GLU A 32 -18.98 7.01 -36.45
C GLU A 32 -20.12 7.93 -36.88
N GLU A 33 -19.81 9.21 -37.10
CA GLU A 33 -20.71 10.15 -37.78
C GLU A 33 -20.52 10.02 -39.30
N PHE A 34 -21.61 9.94 -40.08
CA PHE A 34 -21.62 9.84 -41.54
C PHE A 34 -22.15 11.13 -42.19
N ASP A 35 -21.57 11.56 -43.31
CA ASP A 35 -22.08 12.70 -44.09
C ASP A 35 -23.27 12.31 -44.98
N GLU A 36 -23.85 13.31 -45.66
CA GLU A 36 -24.98 13.13 -46.59
C GLU A 36 -24.64 12.20 -47.77
N ASP A 37 -23.34 11.96 -48.03
CA ASP A 37 -22.82 11.08 -49.08
C ASP A 37 -22.42 9.68 -48.55
N GLY A 38 -22.62 9.41 -47.26
CA GLY A 38 -22.33 8.12 -46.62
C GLY A 38 -20.86 7.89 -46.24
N ASN A 39 -20.02 8.92 -46.23
CA ASN A 39 -18.63 8.85 -45.79
C ASN A 39 -18.50 9.17 -44.29
N VAL A 40 -17.57 8.50 -43.59
CA VAL A 40 -17.30 8.73 -42.17
C VAL A 40 -16.61 10.08 -41.97
N ILE A 41 -17.28 11.03 -41.31
CA ILE A 41 -16.79 12.41 -41.09
C ILE A 41 -15.98 12.54 -39.80
N VAL A 42 -16.39 11.83 -38.75
CA VAL A 42 -15.74 11.87 -37.43
C VAL A 42 -15.83 10.50 -36.80
N ALA A 43 -14.75 9.71 -36.87
CA ALA A 43 -14.49 8.75 -35.81
C ALA A 43 -14.07 9.60 -34.61
N LYS A 44 -14.99 9.92 -33.69
CA LYS A 44 -14.59 10.64 -32.48
C LYS A 44 -13.45 9.83 -31.88
N LYS A 45 -12.32 10.49 -31.63
CA LYS A 45 -11.20 9.93 -30.88
C LYS A 45 -11.59 9.83 -29.39
N GLY A 46 -12.84 9.45 -29.12
CA GLY A 46 -13.39 9.16 -27.82
C GLY A 46 -12.85 7.81 -27.39
N ASN A 47 -12.56 7.71 -26.09
CA ASN A 47 -12.04 6.48 -25.49
C ASN A 47 -12.95 5.32 -25.90
N LYS A 48 -12.43 4.34 -26.66
CA LYS A 48 -13.15 3.10 -26.99
C LYS A 48 -13.84 2.63 -25.72
N LYS A 49 -15.17 2.55 -25.76
CA LYS A 49 -15.96 2.13 -24.60
C LYS A 49 -15.44 0.75 -24.18
N VAL A 50 -14.80 0.68 -23.01
CA VAL A 50 -14.36 -0.60 -22.43
C VAL A 50 -15.63 -1.40 -22.20
N GLY A 51 -15.67 -2.62 -22.72
CA GLY A 51 -16.84 -3.49 -22.65
C GLY A 51 -17.31 -3.76 -21.22
N PRO A 52 -18.44 -4.48 -21.07
CA PRO A 52 -18.95 -4.84 -19.75
C PRO A 52 -17.89 -5.59 -18.92
N PRO A 53 -17.90 -5.45 -17.57
CA PRO A 53 -16.92 -6.12 -16.71
C PRO A 53 -16.91 -7.64 -16.90
N LEU A 54 -15.72 -8.20 -17.09
CA LEU A 54 -15.49 -9.63 -17.31
C LEU A 54 -15.41 -10.38 -15.98
N ASN A 55 -15.49 -11.72 -16.03
CA ASN A 55 -15.32 -12.56 -14.83
C ASN A 55 -14.00 -12.27 -14.09
N LYS A 56 -12.90 -12.07 -14.84
CA LYS A 56 -11.59 -11.69 -14.28
C LYS A 56 -11.64 -10.39 -13.47
N ASP A 57 -12.42 -9.41 -13.91
CA ASP A 57 -12.58 -8.13 -13.20
C ASP A 57 -13.30 -8.31 -11.86
N TRP A 58 -14.27 -9.23 -11.81
CA TRP A 58 -14.97 -9.57 -10.57
C TRP A 58 -14.10 -10.36 -9.61
N ASP A 59 -13.26 -11.27 -10.12
CA ASP A 59 -12.32 -12.04 -9.30
C ASP A 59 -11.27 -11.09 -8.69
N ASN A 60 -10.76 -10.14 -9.47
CA ASN A 60 -9.90 -9.06 -8.96
C ASN A 60 -10.61 -8.23 -7.88
N CYS A 61 -11.88 -7.85 -8.13
CA CYS A 61 -12.68 -7.08 -7.19
C CYS A 61 -12.85 -7.78 -5.84
N GLU A 62 -13.05 -9.10 -5.83
CA GLU A 62 -13.18 -9.89 -4.61
C GLU A 62 -11.91 -9.85 -3.76
N VAL A 63 -10.74 -10.03 -4.38
CA VAL A 63 -9.44 -9.92 -3.70
C VAL A 63 -9.25 -8.50 -3.14
N PHE A 64 -9.62 -7.46 -3.89
CA PHE A 64 -9.55 -6.08 -3.43
C PHE A 64 -10.49 -5.78 -2.25
N VAL A 65 -11.71 -6.31 -2.26
CA VAL A 65 -12.67 -6.12 -1.17
C VAL A 65 -12.16 -6.76 0.11
N ASN A 66 -11.65 -8.00 0.02
CA ASN A 66 -11.07 -8.71 1.17
C ASN A 66 -9.88 -7.97 1.77
N PHE A 67 -9.09 -7.30 0.93
CA PHE A 67 -8.01 -6.45 1.39
C PHE A 67 -8.51 -5.15 2.06
N LEU A 68 -9.39 -4.41 1.39
CA LEU A 68 -9.81 -3.08 1.82
C LEU A 68 -10.69 -3.10 3.07
N ILE A 69 -11.29 -4.24 3.43
CA ILE A 69 -12.19 -4.35 4.58
C ILE A 69 -11.51 -3.95 5.88
N VAL A 70 -10.24 -4.33 6.09
CA VAL A 70 -9.50 -4.00 7.31
C VAL A 70 -9.22 -2.50 7.40
N PHE A 71 -8.86 -1.87 6.29
CA PHE A 71 -8.67 -0.42 6.23
C PHE A 71 -9.99 0.33 6.51
N TYR A 72 -11.09 -0.18 5.96
CA TYR A 72 -12.42 0.38 6.22
C TYR A 72 -12.80 0.27 7.69
N GLU A 73 -12.61 -0.88 8.32
CA GLU A 73 -12.93 -1.08 9.74
C GLU A 73 -12.10 -0.19 10.66
N VAL A 74 -10.78 -0.11 10.42
CA VAL A 74 -9.89 0.78 11.18
C VAL A 74 -10.31 2.23 11.00
N THR A 75 -10.55 2.66 9.75
CA THR A 75 -10.98 4.04 9.46
C THR A 75 -12.30 4.35 10.15
N LEU A 76 -13.28 3.45 10.07
CA LEU A 76 -14.57 3.62 10.71
C LEU A 76 -14.42 3.75 12.23
N ARG A 77 -13.60 2.91 12.85
CA ARG A 77 -13.34 2.95 14.30
C ARG A 77 -12.69 4.27 14.72
N VAL A 78 -11.69 4.73 13.96
CA VAL A 78 -11.01 6.01 14.20
C VAL A 78 -11.97 7.19 14.01
N SER A 79 -12.76 7.19 12.94
CA SER A 79 -13.71 8.27 12.62
C SER A 79 -14.90 8.32 13.59
N ALA A 80 -15.33 7.17 14.12
CA ALA A 80 -16.43 7.09 15.08
C ALA A 80 -16.00 7.38 16.53
N SER A 81 -14.69 7.44 16.81
CA SER A 81 -14.16 7.66 18.15
C SER A 81 -13.82 9.13 18.40
N LEU A 82 -14.41 9.71 19.44
CA LEU A 82 -14.02 11.03 19.96
C LEU A 82 -12.73 10.99 20.79
N LYS A 83 -12.36 9.81 21.31
CA LYS A 83 -11.21 9.62 22.21
C LYS A 83 -10.53 8.27 21.93
N PRO A 84 -9.65 8.20 20.93
CA PRO A 84 -8.88 6.98 20.68
C PRO A 84 -8.02 6.62 21.90
N VAL A 85 -8.09 5.36 22.34
CA VAL A 85 -7.24 4.84 23.42
C VAL A 85 -6.02 4.17 22.81
N VAL A 86 -4.84 4.35 23.41
CA VAL A 86 -3.56 3.86 22.86
C VAL A 86 -3.60 2.38 22.48
N HIS A 87 -4.18 1.53 23.33
CA HIS A 87 -4.27 0.08 23.07
C HIS A 87 -5.10 -0.24 21.81
N THR A 88 -6.26 0.39 21.59
CA THR A 88 -7.07 0.15 20.38
C THR A 88 -6.36 0.67 19.13
N THR A 89 -5.74 1.85 19.21
CA THR A 89 -5.02 2.41 18.05
C THR A 89 -3.80 1.60 17.67
N LEU A 90 -3.12 0.97 18.64
CA LEU A 90 -1.98 0.11 18.36
C LEU A 90 -2.43 -1.17 17.66
N HIS A 91 -3.51 -1.78 18.12
CA HIS A 91 -4.10 -2.95 17.44
C HIS A 91 -4.51 -2.64 16.00
N ASP A 92 -5.14 -1.48 15.77
CA ASP A 92 -5.53 -1.05 14.42
C ASP A 92 -4.31 -0.86 13.49
N ILE A 93 -3.21 -0.31 14.02
CA ILE A 93 -1.95 -0.15 13.27
C ILE A 93 -1.32 -1.51 12.93
N ILE A 94 -1.28 -2.43 13.89
CA ILE A 94 -0.74 -3.78 13.69
C ILE A 94 -1.59 -4.53 12.64
N ALA A 95 -2.91 -4.41 12.70
CA ALA A 95 -3.81 -5.04 11.72
C ALA A 95 -3.53 -4.54 10.30
N ILE A 96 -3.37 -3.22 10.09
CA ILE A 96 -3.00 -2.64 8.80
C ILE A 96 -1.63 -3.18 8.32
N GLU A 97 -0.66 -3.27 9.22
CA GLU A 97 0.67 -3.77 8.89
C GLU A 97 0.66 -5.25 8.48
N GLN A 98 -0.11 -6.09 9.17
CA GLN A 98 -0.28 -7.50 8.85
C GLN A 98 -0.93 -7.70 7.48
N VAL A 99 -1.98 -6.92 7.17
CA VAL A 99 -2.65 -7.02 5.86
C VAL A 99 -1.71 -6.64 4.72
N MET A 100 -0.91 -5.58 4.88
CA MET A 100 0.12 -5.23 3.89
C MET A 100 1.21 -6.32 3.77
N ALA A 101 1.64 -6.92 4.89
CA ALA A 101 2.63 -7.99 4.85
C ALA A 101 2.11 -9.22 4.11
N ASN A 102 0.83 -9.58 4.32
CA ASN A 102 0.19 -10.69 3.62
C ASN A 102 0.12 -10.46 2.10
N MET A 103 -0.12 -9.23 1.65
CA MET A 103 -0.08 -8.90 0.21
C MET A 103 1.29 -9.10 -0.43
N LEU A 104 2.36 -8.86 0.34
CA LEU A 104 3.73 -8.98 -0.16
C LEU A 104 4.26 -10.41 -0.08
N ASN A 105 3.59 -11.29 0.67
CA ASN A 105 4.02 -12.66 0.93
C ASN A 105 3.37 -13.66 -0.05
N VAL A 106 3.47 -13.37 -1.36
CA VAL A 106 2.99 -14.26 -2.42
C VAL A 106 4.18 -14.98 -3.06
N PRO A 107 4.14 -16.33 -3.20
CA PRO A 107 5.13 -17.06 -3.98
C PRO A 107 5.09 -16.66 -5.46
N ILE A 108 6.14 -15.98 -5.94
CA ILE A 108 6.20 -15.41 -7.29
C ILE A 108 6.13 -16.50 -8.37
N GLU A 109 6.68 -17.69 -8.10
CA GLU A 109 6.76 -18.82 -9.03
C GLU A 109 5.38 -19.38 -9.43
N SER A 110 4.33 -19.12 -8.65
CA SER A 110 2.96 -19.55 -8.93
C SER A 110 1.94 -18.39 -8.85
N ALA A 111 2.41 -17.14 -8.90
CA ALA A 111 1.56 -15.96 -8.76
C ALA A 111 0.70 -15.76 -10.00
N SER A 112 -0.60 -15.51 -9.80
CA SER A 112 -1.49 -15.05 -10.86
C SER A 112 -1.25 -13.57 -11.20
N ASP A 113 -1.74 -13.10 -12.35
CA ASP A 113 -1.74 -11.66 -12.70
C ASP A 113 -2.34 -10.80 -11.59
N THR A 114 -3.39 -11.30 -10.93
CA THR A 114 -4.07 -10.63 -9.82
C THR A 114 -3.14 -10.51 -8.62
N ASP A 115 -2.39 -11.56 -8.31
CA ASP A 115 -1.46 -11.54 -7.18
C ASP A 115 -0.29 -10.57 -7.42
N LEU A 116 0.24 -10.53 -8.64
CA LEU A 116 1.28 -9.58 -9.02
C LEU A 116 0.80 -8.12 -8.88
N LEU A 117 -0.44 -7.85 -9.30
CA LEU A 117 -1.07 -6.54 -9.13
C LEU A 117 -1.27 -6.20 -7.64
N MET A 118 -1.67 -7.17 -6.81
CA MET A 118 -1.80 -6.98 -5.36
C MET A 118 -0.45 -6.70 -4.70
N VAL A 119 0.63 -7.35 -5.14
CA VAL A 119 1.99 -7.06 -4.68
C VAL A 119 2.39 -5.64 -5.05
N GLU A 120 2.15 -5.19 -6.29
CA GLU A 120 2.44 -3.82 -6.73
C GLU A 120 1.70 -2.78 -5.88
N VAL A 121 0.39 -2.97 -5.69
CA VAL A 121 -0.44 -2.10 -4.84
C VAL A 121 0.05 -2.15 -3.39
N GLY A 122 0.37 -3.34 -2.88
CA GLY A 122 0.91 -3.55 -1.54
C GLY A 122 2.23 -2.80 -1.31
N LEU A 123 3.14 -2.80 -2.29
CA LEU A 123 4.39 -2.04 -2.26
C LEU A 123 4.15 -0.54 -2.22
N ALA A 124 3.26 -0.04 -3.08
CA ALA A 124 2.88 1.38 -3.10
C ALA A 124 2.25 1.82 -1.77
N MET A 125 1.40 0.97 -1.18
CA MET A 125 0.78 1.23 0.11
C MET A 125 1.78 1.17 1.27
N LYS A 126 2.70 0.20 1.27
CA LYS A 126 3.77 0.12 2.28
C LYS A 126 4.69 1.34 2.22
N SER A 127 4.99 1.84 1.02
CA SER A 127 5.76 3.08 0.83
C SER A 127 5.06 4.29 1.48
N LYS A 128 3.77 4.48 1.21
CA LYS A 128 2.97 5.55 1.86
C LYS A 128 2.88 5.36 3.38
N TYR A 129 2.65 4.14 3.85
CA TYR A 129 2.61 3.83 5.28
C TYR A 129 3.93 4.17 5.97
N ASN A 130 5.07 3.78 5.39
CA ASN A 130 6.37 4.10 5.97
C ASN A 130 6.60 5.62 6.03
N LYS A 131 6.25 6.33 4.94
CA LYS A 131 6.38 7.79 4.87
C LYS A 131 5.54 8.52 5.93
N TYR A 132 4.27 8.16 6.07
CA TYR A 132 3.33 8.93 6.92
C TYR A 132 3.23 8.42 8.35
N PHE A 133 3.39 7.10 8.57
CA PHE A 133 3.24 6.50 9.88
C PHE A 133 4.58 6.23 10.56
N VAL A 134 5.54 5.63 9.86
CA VAL A 134 6.80 5.21 10.49
C VAL A 134 7.76 6.39 10.63
N GLU A 135 8.08 7.08 9.54
CA GLU A 135 9.07 8.17 9.55
C GLU A 135 8.62 9.36 10.40
N ALA A 136 7.34 9.75 10.27
CA ALA A 136 6.77 10.87 11.03
C ALA A 136 6.65 10.58 12.54
N LYS A 137 6.11 9.41 12.93
CA LYS A 137 5.95 9.08 14.37
C LYS A 137 7.25 8.65 15.03
N THR A 138 8.15 7.97 14.30
CA THR A 138 9.47 7.60 14.87
C THR A 138 10.25 8.87 15.19
N THR A 139 10.14 9.93 14.38
CA THR A 139 10.75 11.22 14.67
C THR A 139 10.11 11.88 15.89
N GLN A 140 8.78 11.97 15.98
CA GLN A 140 8.09 12.57 17.14
C GLN A 140 8.34 11.81 18.45
N ILE A 141 8.29 10.47 18.43
CA ILE A 141 8.60 9.63 19.59
C ILE A 141 10.07 9.78 19.99
N LYS A 142 11.00 9.80 19.02
CA LYS A 142 12.42 10.06 19.29
C LYS A 142 12.63 11.46 19.88
N THR A 143 12.01 12.50 19.33
CA THR A 143 12.12 13.88 19.84
C THR A 143 11.55 14.01 21.25
N LEU A 144 10.40 13.39 21.53
CA LEU A 144 9.82 13.38 22.87
C LEU A 144 10.75 12.67 23.86
N LEU A 145 11.23 11.47 23.51
CA LEU A 145 12.20 10.74 24.34
C LEU A 145 13.49 11.53 24.55
N PHE A 146 13.98 12.24 23.53
CA PHE A 146 15.17 13.09 23.63
C PHE A 146 14.93 14.27 24.57
N SER A 147 13.79 14.97 24.45
CA SER A 147 13.42 16.08 25.34
C SER A 147 13.19 15.63 26.79
N MET A 148 12.64 14.43 27.00
CA MET A 148 12.48 13.85 28.34
C MET A 148 13.83 13.47 28.95
N TYR A 149 14.77 12.99 28.13
CA TYR A 149 16.13 12.70 28.57
C TYR A 149 16.91 13.98 28.91
N GLU A 150 16.82 15.03 28.09
CA GLU A 150 17.46 16.33 28.36
C GLU A 150 16.92 16.98 29.64
N ALA A 151 15.59 16.97 29.83
CA ALA A 151 14.96 17.48 31.05
C ALA A 151 15.37 16.67 32.29
N TYR A 152 15.48 15.35 32.15
CA TYR A 152 16.02 14.48 33.21
C TYR A 152 17.51 14.77 33.48
N GLU A 153 18.32 15.02 32.45
CA GLU A 153 19.73 15.35 32.60
C GLU A 153 19.94 16.67 33.35
N GLU A 154 19.17 17.73 33.05
CA GLU A 154 19.20 18.99 33.79
C GLU A 154 18.81 18.81 35.27
N GLU A 155 17.76 18.03 35.55
CA GLU A 155 17.28 17.79 36.90
C GLU A 155 18.25 16.93 37.73
N VAL A 156 18.96 16.00 37.09
CA VAL A 156 19.96 15.11 37.70
C VAL A 156 21.33 15.78 37.85
N GLN A 157 21.74 16.69 36.96
CA GLN A 157 22.97 17.47 37.14
C GLN A 157 22.81 18.58 38.21
N GLY A 158 21.59 19.06 38.45
CA GLY A 158 21.27 19.96 39.57
C GLY A 158 21.22 19.28 40.95
N LYS A 159 21.13 17.94 41.01
CA LYS A 159 21.05 17.16 42.26
C LYS A 159 21.96 15.93 42.18
N ASN A 160 23.16 16.06 42.76
CA ASN A 160 24.19 15.01 42.90
C ASN A 160 23.69 13.66 43.43
N HIS A 161 23.07 12.79 42.61
CA HIS A 161 22.73 11.43 43.05
C HIS A 161 22.95 10.29 42.04
N LEU A 162 23.59 10.52 40.89
CA LEU A 162 24.22 9.42 40.15
C LEU A 162 25.67 9.76 39.83
N LYS A 163 26.57 9.38 40.75
CA LYS A 163 27.95 9.12 40.35
C LYS A 163 27.90 8.12 39.21
N ARG A 164 28.38 8.53 38.03
CA ARG A 164 28.76 7.64 36.92
C ARG A 164 29.47 6.42 37.51
N LYS A 165 28.76 5.30 37.66
CA LYS A 165 29.41 4.00 37.57
C LYS A 165 29.83 3.95 36.11
N ARG A 166 31.13 4.05 35.85
CA ARG A 166 31.68 3.83 34.49
C ARG A 166 30.97 2.59 33.95
N LEU A 167 30.21 2.74 32.86
CA LEU A 167 29.70 1.59 32.12
C LEU A 167 30.93 0.74 31.81
N ASP A 168 30.93 -0.45 32.37
CA ASP A 168 31.86 -1.53 32.06
C ASP A 168 31.87 -1.73 30.54
N GLU A 169 33.09 -1.92 30.01
CA GLU A 169 33.49 -1.85 28.60
C GLU A 169 32.59 -2.70 27.67
N ASN A 170 31.92 -3.71 28.22
CA ASN A 170 30.99 -4.62 27.54
C ASN A 170 29.74 -3.93 26.94
N THR A 171 29.22 -2.88 27.60
CA THR A 171 27.98 -2.21 27.13
C THR A 171 28.24 -1.28 25.95
N ASN A 172 29.42 -0.65 25.91
CA ASN A 172 29.84 0.18 24.77
C ASN A 172 30.07 -0.66 23.51
N ASP A 173 30.51 -1.91 23.67
CA ASP A 173 30.63 -2.86 22.58
C ASP A 173 29.28 -3.34 22.06
N LEU A 174 28.30 -3.53 22.95
CA LEU A 174 26.93 -3.86 22.54
C LEU A 174 26.28 -2.73 21.74
N VAL A 175 26.45 -1.48 22.19
CA VAL A 175 25.95 -0.29 21.48
C VAL A 175 26.70 -0.07 20.16
N LYS A 176 28.01 -0.31 20.11
CA LYS A 176 28.79 -0.30 18.84
C LYS A 176 28.30 -1.38 17.89
N ARG A 177 28.06 -2.61 18.36
CA ARG A 177 27.51 -3.70 17.54
C ARG A 177 26.10 -3.39 17.05
N GLN A 178 25.24 -2.80 17.87
CA GLN A 178 23.88 -2.44 17.47
C GLN A 178 23.87 -1.31 16.43
N LYS A 179 24.75 -0.31 16.58
CA LYS A 179 24.98 0.72 15.55
C LYS A 179 25.59 0.14 14.27
N ALA A 180 26.49 -0.83 14.37
CA ALA A 180 27.06 -1.53 13.22
C ALA A 180 26.01 -2.37 12.48
N LEU A 181 25.15 -3.11 13.20
CA LEU A 181 24.04 -3.88 12.64
C LEU A 181 23.01 -2.98 11.94
N TYR A 182 22.71 -1.82 12.51
CA TYR A 182 21.82 -0.85 11.87
C TYR A 182 22.43 -0.24 10.60
N LYS A 183 23.75 0.03 10.62
CA LYS A 183 24.48 0.56 9.46
C LYS A 183 24.63 -0.49 8.36
N VAL A 184 24.92 -1.75 8.72
CA VAL A 184 24.97 -2.88 7.80
C VAL A 184 23.59 -3.17 7.23
N GLY A 185 22.55 -3.25 8.06
CA GLY A 185 21.16 -3.47 7.62
C GLY A 185 20.60 -2.34 6.75
N SER A 186 21.08 -1.11 6.92
CA SER A 186 20.77 0.01 6.03
C SER A 186 21.53 -0.07 4.71
N SER A 187 22.80 -0.49 4.73
CA SER A 187 23.63 -0.65 3.52
C SER A 187 23.16 -1.82 2.66
N THR A 188 22.88 -2.98 3.28
CA THR A 188 22.37 -4.16 2.57
C THR A 188 20.98 -3.93 2.02
N LYS A 189 20.14 -3.15 2.71
CA LYS A 189 18.82 -2.75 2.20
C LYS A 189 18.95 -1.82 0.99
N LEU A 190 19.88 -0.86 1.01
CA LEU A 190 20.19 0.00 -0.15
C LEU A 190 20.78 -0.80 -1.32
N GLU A 191 21.71 -1.71 -1.06
CA GLU A 191 22.29 -2.61 -2.07
C GLU A 191 21.24 -3.55 -2.67
N PHE A 192 20.25 -4.00 -1.88
CA PHE A 192 19.14 -4.82 -2.38
C PHE A 192 18.21 -4.03 -3.30
N TYR A 193 17.93 -2.76 -2.98
CA TYR A 193 17.14 -1.88 -3.87
C TYR A 193 17.91 -1.49 -5.14
N GLU A 194 19.22 -1.20 -5.04
CA GLU A 194 20.07 -0.93 -6.20
C GLU A 194 20.27 -2.17 -7.09
N ALA A 195 20.34 -3.37 -6.51
CA ALA A 195 20.38 -4.63 -7.25
C ALA A 195 19.10 -4.86 -8.04
N ILE A 196 17.93 -4.57 -7.46
CA ILE A 196 16.63 -4.68 -8.15
C ILE A 196 16.52 -3.65 -9.29
N GLU A 197 17.04 -2.43 -9.10
CA GLU A 197 17.03 -1.39 -10.14
C GLU A 197 18.00 -1.69 -11.30
N THR A 198 19.17 -2.29 -11.02
CA THR A 198 20.15 -2.66 -12.05
C THR A 198 19.73 -3.91 -12.85
N GLU A 199 19.08 -4.88 -12.23
CA GLU A 199 18.50 -6.06 -12.91
C GLU A 199 17.32 -5.66 -13.81
N SER A 200 16.51 -4.69 -13.37
CA SER A 200 15.41 -4.10 -14.15
C SER A 200 15.88 -3.20 -15.32
N ALA A 201 17.11 -2.71 -15.28
CA ALA A 201 17.73 -1.95 -16.37
C ALA A 201 18.38 -2.88 -17.41
N SER A 202 19.02 -3.96 -16.96
CA SER A 202 19.62 -5.00 -17.83
C SER A 202 18.57 -5.76 -18.66
N GLY A 203 17.37 -5.99 -18.10
CA GLY A 203 16.26 -6.64 -18.81
C GLY A 203 15.56 -5.80 -19.90
N ARG A 204 15.91 -4.52 -20.07
CA ARG A 204 15.29 -3.65 -21.10
C ARG A 204 16.07 -3.57 -22.41
N GLU A 205 17.25 -4.20 -22.51
CA GLU A 205 18.11 -4.08 -23.69
C GLU A 205 18.01 -5.26 -24.68
N THR A 206 17.13 -6.24 -24.45
CA THR A 206 16.94 -7.41 -25.35
C THR A 206 15.66 -7.42 -26.17
N TYR A 207 14.87 -6.34 -26.16
CA TYR A 207 13.73 -6.19 -27.08
C TYR A 207 13.79 -4.85 -27.83
N ARG A 208 14.76 -4.75 -28.74
CA ARG A 208 14.65 -3.91 -29.94
C ARG A 208 14.78 -4.82 -31.16
N VAL A 209 13.64 -5.18 -31.74
CA VAL A 209 13.48 -5.49 -33.17
C VAL A 209 12.65 -4.38 -33.76
#